data_AF-A0A6L7LYE2-F1
#
_entry.id   AF-A0A6L7LYE2-F1
#
_cell.length_a   1.000
_cell.length_b   1.000
_cell.length_c   1.000
_cell.angle_alpha   90.00
_cell.angle_beta   90.00
_cell.angle_gamma   90.00
#
_symmetry.space_group_name_H-M   'P 1'
#
loop_
_entity.id
_entity.type
_entity.pdbx_description
1 polymer ?
#
loop_
_entity_poly.entity_id
_entity_poly.type
_entity_poly.pdbx_seq_one_letter_code
_entity_poly.pdbx_strand_id
1 'polypeptide(L)'
;MRVLFVVLLIAHLLMETMAAVALIGGPEGISAAGQGAQWSMHYGFAALAMASVSLWVWPRRNDLAAVTVALGLLVTFHVGLTLSLAVAGDQVGGMIGHAVLAAISLVMITQRTKVCAPA
;
A
#
# COMPACT_ATOMS: atom_id res chain seq x y z
N MET A 1 0.77 17.45 10.33
CA MET A 1 1.29 16.15 9.84
C MET A 1 0.41 14.97 10.23
N ARG A 2 -0.13 14.93 11.45
CA ARG A 2 -1.03 13.85 11.90
C ARG A 2 -2.25 13.59 11.00
N VAL A 3 -2.97 14.65 10.60
CA VAL A 3 -4.13 14.51 9.69
C VAL A 3 -3.72 13.87 8.37
N LEU A 4 -2.63 14.35 7.76
CA LEU A 4 -2.12 13.80 6.51
C LEU A 4 -1.67 12.34 6.66
N PHE A 5 -1.05 11.98 7.78
CA PHE A 5 -0.72 10.58 8.07
C PHE A 5 -1.97 9.69 8.19
N VAL A 6 -3.01 10.16 8.88
CA VAL A 6 -4.30 9.45 8.98
C VAL A 6 -4.93 9.27 7.59
N VAL A 7 -4.96 10.33 6.78
CA VAL A 7 -5.46 10.27 5.40
C VAL A 7 -4.66 9.29 4.56
N LEU A 8 -3.33 9.28 4.69
CA LEU A 8 -2.46 8.30 4.01
C LEU A 8 -2.83 6.87 4.39
N LEU A 9 -2.96 6.56 5.69
CA LEU A 9 -3.30 5.21 6.14
C LEU A 9 -4.67 4.75 5.61
N ILE A 10 -5.67 5.63 5.61
CA ILE A 10 -7.00 5.32 5.07
C ILE A 10 -6.94 5.11 3.55
N ALA A 11 -6.28 6.01 2.82
CA ALA A 11 -6.16 5.91 1.37
C ALA A 11 -5.42 4.63 0.94
N HIS A 12 -4.32 4.31 1.62
CA HIS A 12 -3.57 3.07 1.42
C HIS A 12 -4.44 1.84 1.73
N LEU A 13 -5.12 1.80 2.89
CA LEU A 13 -6.00 0.69 3.25
C LEU A 13 -7.07 0.45 2.16
N LEU A 14 -7.73 1.52 1.70
CA LEU A 14 -8.76 1.42 0.67
C LEU A 14 -8.19 0.95 -0.68
N MET A 15 -7.10 1.57 -1.14
CA MET A 15 -6.48 1.24 -2.41
C MET A 15 -6.03 -0.22 -2.45
N GLU A 16 -5.31 -0.68 -1.43
CA GLU A 16 -4.78 -2.03 -1.38
C GLU A 16 -5.87 -3.09 -1.16
N THR A 17 -6.92 -2.77 -0.40
CA THR A 17 -8.07 -3.68 -0.26
C THR A 17 -8.83 -3.81 -1.58
N MET A 18 -9.04 -2.72 -2.32
CA MET A 18 -9.66 -2.78 -3.65
C MET A 18 -8.79 -3.54 -4.64
N ALA A 19 -7.47 -3.31 -4.62
CA ALA A 19 -6.52 -4.06 -5.44
C ALA A 19 -6.59 -5.56 -5.11
N ALA A 20 -6.57 -5.93 -3.82
CA ALA A 20 -6.71 -7.30 -3.38
C ALA A 20 -7.99 -7.96 -3.91
N VAL A 21 -9.14 -7.29 -3.77
CA VAL A 21 -10.42 -7.79 -4.28
C VAL A 21 -10.38 -7.98 -5.80
N ALA A 22 -9.86 -6.99 -6.54
CA ALA A 22 -9.77 -7.05 -8.00
C ALA A 22 -8.83 -8.16 -8.49
N LEU A 23 -7.69 -8.33 -7.83
CA LEU A 23 -6.67 -9.30 -8.20
C LEU A 23 -7.06 -10.74 -7.84
N ILE A 24 -7.72 -10.93 -6.69
CA ILE A 24 -8.21 -12.24 -6.25
C ILE A 24 -9.46 -12.64 -7.03
N GLY A 25 -10.41 -11.72 -7.24
CA GLY A 25 -11.68 -12.00 -7.91
C GLY A 25 -11.62 -11.91 -9.44
N GLY A 26 -10.53 -11.38 -10.00
CA GLY A 26 -10.38 -11.17 -11.44
C GLY A 26 -10.08 -12.45 -12.23
N PRO A 27 -10.04 -12.35 -13.57
CA PRO A 27 -9.84 -13.48 -14.48
C PRO A 27 -8.62 -14.36 -14.15
N GLU A 28 -7.50 -13.70 -13.81
CA GLU A 28 -6.22 -14.32 -13.43
C GLU A 28 -6.14 -14.71 -11.93
N GLY A 29 -7.25 -14.55 -11.21
CA GLY A 29 -7.37 -14.82 -9.78
C GLY A 29 -7.94 -16.21 -9.48
N ILE A 30 -9.02 -16.26 -8.71
CA ILE A 30 -9.70 -17.52 -8.33
C ILE A 30 -10.23 -18.25 -9.57
N SER A 31 -10.68 -17.53 -10.60
CA SER A 31 -11.17 -18.14 -11.85
C SER A 31 -10.09 -18.84 -12.67
N ALA A 32 -8.81 -18.53 -12.43
CA ALA A 32 -7.68 -19.19 -13.08
C ALA A 32 -7.22 -20.47 -12.34
N ALA A 33 -7.98 -20.95 -11.35
CA ALA A 33 -7.65 -22.16 -10.61
C ALA A 33 -7.46 -23.38 -11.53
N GLY A 34 -6.31 -24.05 -11.38
CA GLY A 34 -5.93 -25.19 -12.21
C GLY A 34 -5.35 -24.83 -13.59
N GLN A 35 -5.30 -23.55 -13.96
CA GLN A 35 -4.79 -23.09 -15.27
C GLN A 35 -3.34 -22.56 -15.23
N GLY A 36 -2.69 -22.58 -14.07
CA GLY A 36 -1.30 -22.14 -13.90
C GLY A 36 -1.09 -20.62 -13.89
N ALA A 37 -2.16 -19.82 -14.00
CA ALA A 37 -2.08 -18.37 -14.14
C ALA A 37 -2.48 -17.57 -12.86
N GLN A 38 -2.51 -18.22 -11.69
CA GLN A 38 -2.96 -17.62 -10.42
C GLN A 38 -1.99 -16.59 -9.79
N TRP A 39 -1.06 -16.03 -10.56
CA TRP A 39 -0.11 -15.03 -10.05
C TRP A 39 -0.84 -13.80 -9.49
N SER A 40 -1.91 -13.37 -10.16
CA SER A 40 -2.77 -12.28 -9.68
C SER A 40 -3.36 -12.59 -8.31
N MET A 41 -3.76 -13.84 -8.04
CA MET A 41 -4.28 -14.23 -6.74
C MET A 41 -3.24 -14.05 -5.62
N HIS A 42 -2.01 -14.56 -5.82
CA HIS A 42 -0.94 -14.41 -4.82
C HIS A 42 -0.60 -12.94 -4.56
N TYR A 43 -0.54 -12.15 -5.63
CA TYR A 43 -0.29 -10.73 -5.52
C TYR A 43 -1.44 -10.00 -4.83
N GLY A 44 -2.69 -10.40 -5.06
CA GLY A 44 -3.85 -9.88 -4.33
C GLY A 44 -3.81 -10.18 -2.82
N PHE A 45 -3.32 -11.35 -2.41
CA PHE A 45 -3.06 -11.63 -0.99
C PHE A 45 -1.91 -10.79 -0.43
N ALA A 46 -0.87 -10.50 -1.22
CA ALA A 46 0.18 -9.58 -0.82
C ALA A 46 -0.36 -8.15 -0.64
N ALA A 47 -1.23 -7.67 -1.53
CA ALA A 47 -1.93 -6.40 -1.38
C ALA A 47 -2.79 -6.37 -0.11
N LEU A 48 -3.55 -7.43 0.19
CA LEU A 48 -4.33 -7.52 1.42
C LEU A 48 -3.46 -7.49 2.68
N ALA A 49 -2.33 -8.20 2.67
CA ALA A 49 -1.37 -8.19 3.76
C ALA A 49 -0.79 -6.78 3.96
N MET A 50 -0.45 -6.08 2.88
CA MET A 50 0.01 -4.69 2.93
C MET A 50 -1.08 -3.76 3.47
N ALA A 51 -2.32 -3.87 2.99
CA ALA A 51 -3.46 -3.11 3.50
C ALA A 51 -3.58 -3.21 5.03
N SER A 52 -3.37 -4.41 5.58
CA SER A 52 -3.43 -4.67 7.02
C SER A 52 -2.42 -3.87 7.85
N VAL A 53 -1.29 -3.43 7.27
CA VAL A 53 -0.30 -2.57 7.95
C VAL A 53 -0.97 -1.32 8.52
N SER A 54 -1.95 -0.74 7.80
CA SER A 54 -2.68 0.43 8.27
C SER A 54 -3.55 0.16 9.49
N LEU A 55 -4.11 -1.05 9.60
CA LEU A 55 -4.89 -1.47 10.77
C LEU A 55 -3.96 -1.72 11.97
N TRP A 56 -2.84 -2.41 11.75
CA TRP A 56 -1.89 -2.76 12.81
C TRP A 56 -1.14 -1.55 13.38
N VAL A 57 -0.79 -0.57 12.55
CA VAL A 57 -0.13 0.66 13.02
C VAL A 57 -1.11 1.62 13.69
N TRP A 58 -2.41 1.53 13.42
CA TRP A 58 -3.41 2.49 13.90
C TRP A 58 -3.38 2.75 15.42
N PRO A 59 -3.37 1.73 16.31
CA PRO A 59 -3.29 1.95 17.76
C PRO A 59 -1.93 2.53 18.19
N ARG A 60 -0.90 2.42 17.35
CA ARG A 60 0.47 2.88 17.58
C ARG A 60 0.84 4.07 16.67
N ARG A 61 -0.15 4.82 16.16
CA ARG A 61 0.06 5.91 15.18
C ARG A 61 0.86 7.12 15.68
N ASN A 62 1.16 7.17 16.97
CA ASN A 62 2.04 8.18 17.58
C ASN A 62 3.36 7.58 18.09
N ASP A 63 3.57 6.27 17.94
CA ASP A 63 4.82 5.61 18.32
C ASP A 63 5.83 5.75 17.18
N LEU A 64 6.97 6.38 17.47
CA LEU A 64 7.95 6.70 16.42
C LEU A 64 8.54 5.45 15.76
N ALA A 65 8.75 4.37 16.52
CA ALA A 65 9.30 3.13 15.98
C ALA A 65 8.29 2.43 15.06
N ALA A 66 7.05 2.25 15.50
CA ALA A 66 5.98 1.64 14.71
C ALA A 66 5.69 2.43 13.44
N VAL A 67 5.60 3.77 13.53
CA VAL A 67 5.39 4.66 12.38
C VAL A 67 6.56 4.59 11.41
N THR A 68 7.80 4.52 11.89
CA THR A 68 8.98 4.39 11.02
C THR A 68 8.93 3.10 10.21
N VAL A 69 8.63 1.96 10.85
CA VAL A 69 8.53 0.66 10.16
C VAL A 69 7.39 0.68 9.15
N ALA A 70 6.20 1.15 9.54
CA ALA A 70 5.05 1.20 8.64
C ALA A 70 5.32 2.08 7.41
N LEU A 71 5.87 3.28 7.60
CA LEU A 71 6.20 4.17 6.49
C LEU A 71 7.31 3.60 5.60
N GLY A 72 8.31 2.93 6.17
CA GLY A 72 9.36 2.26 5.40
C GLY A 72 8.80 1.16 4.48
N LEU A 73 7.86 0.36 5.00
CA LEU A 73 7.16 -0.67 4.23
C LEU A 73 6.32 -0.05 3.10
N LEU A 74 5.51 0.98 3.40
CA LEU A 74 4.67 1.67 2.42
C LEU A 74 5.52 2.32 1.30
N VAL A 75 6.62 3.00 1.64
CA VAL A 75 7.53 3.58 0.63
C VAL A 75 8.08 2.48 -0.28
N THR A 76 8.64 1.42 0.29
CA THR A 76 9.29 0.36 -0.48
C THR A 76 8.30 -0.33 -1.40
N PHE A 77 7.13 -0.68 -0.87
CA PHE A 77 6.08 -1.36 -1.62
C PHE A 77 5.55 -0.50 -2.78
N HIS A 78 5.16 0.75 -2.51
CA HIS A 78 4.59 1.60 -3.55
C HIS A 78 5.60 2.07 -4.59
N VAL A 79 6.86 2.31 -4.22
CA VAL A 79 7.91 2.60 -5.20
C VAL A 79 8.11 1.38 -6.11
N GLY A 80 8.25 0.19 -5.53
CA GLY A 80 8.43 -1.05 -6.29
C GLY A 80 7.29 -1.29 -7.27
N LEU A 81 6.04 -1.07 -6.83
CA LEU A 81 4.87 -1.24 -7.70
C LEU A 81 4.73 -0.16 -8.76
N THR A 82 5.04 1.08 -8.43
CA THR A 82 5.05 2.15 -9.43
C THR A 82 6.00 1.79 -10.56
N LEU A 83 7.21 1.34 -10.23
CA LEU A 83 8.19 0.90 -11.23
C LEU A 83 7.72 -0.34 -12.00
N SER A 84 7.19 -1.34 -11.31
CA SER A 84 6.67 -2.56 -11.93
C SER A 84 5.55 -2.25 -12.94
N LEU A 85 4.57 -1.43 -12.56
CA LEU A 85 3.46 -1.07 -13.43
C LEU A 85 3.86 -0.12 -14.56
N ALA A 86 4.87 0.74 -14.33
CA ALA A 86 5.46 1.56 -15.38
C ALA A 86 6.15 0.70 -16.45
N VAL A 87 6.80 -0.39 -16.05
CA VAL A 87 7.41 -1.35 -16.98
C VAL A 87 6.34 -2.17 -17.71
N ALA A 88 5.27 -2.57 -17.02
CA ALA A 88 4.17 -3.33 -17.62
C ALA A 88 3.40 -2.52 -18.67
N GLY A 89 3.15 -1.23 -18.41
CA GLY A 89 2.61 -0.28 -19.38
C GLY A 89 1.10 -0.39 -19.66
N ASP A 90 0.38 -1.31 -19.00
CA ASP A 90 -1.03 -1.62 -19.25
C ASP A 90 -1.96 -1.21 -18.08
N GLN A 91 -1.41 -0.82 -16.93
CA GLN A 91 -2.16 -0.46 -15.72
C GLN A 91 -1.88 0.97 -15.23
N VAL A 92 -2.10 1.95 -16.11
CA VAL A 92 -1.79 3.38 -15.85
C VAL A 92 -2.45 3.91 -14.57
N GLY A 93 -3.71 3.54 -14.32
CA GLY A 93 -4.44 3.97 -13.12
C GLY A 93 -3.79 3.47 -11.83
N GLY A 94 -3.41 2.19 -11.79
CA GLY A 94 -2.70 1.59 -10.65
C GLY A 94 -1.33 2.23 -10.45
N MET A 95 -0.58 2.43 -11.54
CA MET A 95 0.73 3.10 -11.53
C MET A 95 0.65 4.49 -10.90
N ILE A 96 -0.31 5.32 -11.32
CA ILE A 96 -0.50 6.67 -10.77
C ILE A 96 -0.85 6.61 -9.29
N GLY A 97 -1.76 5.73 -8.89
CA GLY A 97 -2.17 5.60 -7.48
C GLY A 97 -0.99 5.23 -6.58
N HIS A 98 -0.18 4.24 -6.97
CA HIS A 98 1.00 3.87 -6.21
C HIS A 98 2.08 4.96 -6.23
N ALA A 99 2.23 5.70 -7.34
CA ALA A 99 3.18 6.82 -7.39
C ALA A 99 2.82 7.92 -6.38
N VAL A 100 1.53 8.24 -6.27
CA VAL A 100 1.02 9.22 -5.29
C VAL A 100 1.24 8.71 -3.86
N LEU A 101 0.89 7.46 -3.56
CA LEU A 101 1.09 6.89 -2.23
C LEU A 101 2.58 6.80 -1.86
N ALA A 102 3.46 6.46 -2.82
CA ALA A 102 4.91 6.47 -2.64
C ALA A 102 5.42 7.87 -2.27
N ALA A 103 5.03 8.89 -3.03
CA ALA A 103 5.44 10.27 -2.79
C ALA A 103 4.98 10.77 -1.43
N ILE A 104 3.72 10.55 -1.06
CA ILE A 104 3.18 10.97 0.25
C ILE A 104 3.89 10.21 1.38
N SER A 105 4.10 8.90 1.23
CA SER A 105 4.79 8.07 2.23
C SER A 105 6.25 8.52 2.43
N LEU A 106 6.94 8.91 1.35
CA LEU A 106 8.29 9.46 1.41
C LEU A 106 8.32 10.83 2.12
N VAL A 107 7.34 11.69 1.87
CA VAL A 107 7.21 12.95 2.64
C VAL A 107 6.94 12.61 4.12
N MET A 108 6.05 11.67 4.41
CA MET A 108 5.74 11.29 5.79
C MET A 108 6.95 10.72 6.52
N ILE A 109 7.77 9.88 5.88
CA ILE A 109 8.93 9.27 6.56
C ILE A 109 9.98 10.31 6.95
N THR A 110 10.19 11.35 6.12
CA THR A 110 11.09 12.46 6.47
C THR A 110 10.53 13.36 7.57
N GLN A 111 9.20 13.45 7.68
CA GLN A 111 8.51 14.29 8.67
C GLN A 111 7.94 13.49 9.85
N ARG A 112 8.32 12.22 10.02
CA ARG A 112 7.71 11.29 10.98
C ARG A 112 7.77 11.75 12.44
N THR A 113 8.80 12.53 12.82
CA THR A 113 8.89 13.13 14.16
C THR A 113 7.75 14.14 14.41
N LYS A 114 7.32 14.89 13.38
CA LYS A 114 6.17 15.81 13.46
C LYS A 114 4.82 15.08 13.43
N VAL A 115 4.77 13.85 12.93
CA VAL A 115 3.59 12.98 13.01
C VAL A 115 3.41 12.52 14.47
N CYS A 116 4.50 12.08 15.10
CA CYS A 116 4.47 11.50 16.45
C CYS A 116 4.63 12.50 17.60
N ALA A 117 4.93 13.78 17.33
CA ALA A 117 5.06 14.81 18.36
C ALA A 117 3.82 14.88 19.27
N PRO A 118 3.92 15.16 20.58
CA PRO A 118 2.76 15.31 21.49
C PRO A 118 1.73 16.32 20.98
N ALA A 119 0.47 16.14 21.39
CA ALA A 119 -0.63 17.05 21.02
C ALA A 119 -0.47 18.40 21.70
#